data_AF-A0A7V1GEU4-F1
#
_entry.id   AF-A0A7V1GEU4-F1
#
_cell.length_a   1.000
_cell.length_b   1.000
_cell.length_c   1.000
_cell.angle_alpha   90.00
_cell.angle_beta   90.00
_cell.angle_gamma   90.00
#
_symmetry.space_group_name_H-M   'P 1'
#
loop_
_entity.id
_entity.type
_entity.pdbx_description
1 polymer ?
#
loop_
_entity_poly.entity_id
_entity_poly.type
_entity_poly.pdbx_seq_one_letter_code
_entity_poly.pdbx_strand_id
1 'polypeptide(L)'
;MASFLPFWFYFLIATFQFLLNFSFKLSMKLTMKSGILSCLFMALGVIPFNYFVESTLEDKGYVFCNWYTAPSVIAPDVWLKNDELCLQDGSVIISDIYDWFEMHNEKGIEPTLNTLKVFIQKTRAEQSR
;
A
#
# COMPACT_ATOMS: atom_id res chain seq x y z
N MET A 1 -6.88 -2.16 -3.15
CA MET A 1 -7.67 -3.27 -3.72
C MET A 1 -6.89 -3.84 -4.90
N ALA A 2 -6.03 -4.83 -4.67
CA ALA A 2 -5.25 -5.45 -5.75
C ALA A 2 -6.22 -6.27 -6.60
N SER A 3 -6.58 -5.77 -7.78
CA SER A 3 -7.46 -6.51 -8.68
C SER A 3 -6.79 -7.83 -9.07
N PHE A 4 -7.40 -8.95 -8.69
CA PHE A 4 -7.10 -10.30 -9.19
C PHE A 4 -7.41 -10.49 -10.69
N LEU A 5 -7.57 -9.40 -11.45
CA LEU A 5 -7.75 -9.36 -12.90
C LEU A 5 -6.73 -10.24 -13.66
N PRO A 6 -5.43 -10.31 -13.29
CA PRO A 6 -4.50 -11.20 -13.95
C PRO A 6 -4.88 -12.68 -13.78
N PHE A 7 -5.31 -13.08 -12.59
CA PHE A 7 -5.63 -14.49 -12.28
C PHE A 7 -6.80 -15.01 -13.11
N TRP A 8 -7.89 -14.24 -13.18
CA TRP A 8 -9.06 -14.60 -13.99
C TRP A 8 -8.75 -14.63 -15.49
N PHE A 9 -7.90 -13.72 -15.97
CA PHE A 9 -7.49 -13.67 -17.37
C PHE A 9 -6.61 -14.87 -17.75
N TYR A 10 -5.65 -15.24 -16.89
CA TYR A 10 -4.82 -16.43 -17.09
C TYR A 10 -5.64 -17.73 -17.02
N PHE A 11 -6.64 -17.81 -16.14
CA PHE A 11 -7.55 -18.95 -16.05
C PHE A 11 -8.41 -19.11 -17.30
N LEU A 12 -8.92 -18.01 -17.86
CA LEU A 12 -9.67 -18.02 -19.13
C LEU A 12 -8.79 -18.48 -20.29
N ILE A 13 -7.56 -17.98 -20.40
CA ILE A 13 -6.62 -18.41 -21.45
C ILE A 13 -6.31 -19.90 -21.34
N ALA A 14 -6.07 -20.41 -20.13
CA ALA A 14 -5.80 -21.83 -19.90
C ALA A 14 -6.99 -22.72 -20.31
N THR A 15 -8.21 -22.29 -19.98
CA THR A 15 -9.45 -22.98 -20.35
C THR A 15 -9.63 -23.04 -21.88
N PHE A 16 -9.39 -21.92 -22.57
CA PHE A 16 -9.42 -21.87 -24.04
C PHE A 16 -8.35 -22.78 -24.68
N GLN A 17 -7.14 -22.82 -24.11
CA GLN A 17 -6.06 -23.68 -24.62
C GLN A 17 -6.36 -25.17 -24.45
N PHE A 18 -7.03 -25.54 -23.36
CA PHE A 18 -7.51 -26.91 -23.14
C PHE A 18 -8.59 -27.30 -24.16
N LEU A 19 -9.57 -26.43 -24.39
CA LEU A 19 -10.66 -26.66 -25.36
C LEU A 19 -10.18 -26.77 -26.81
N LEU A 20 -9.09 -26.09 -27.16
CA LEU A 20 -8.52 -26.10 -28.52
C LEU A 20 -7.45 -27.18 -28.74
N ASN A 21 -7.27 -28.10 -27.79
CA ASN A 21 -6.27 -29.19 -27.84
C ASN A 21 -4.85 -28.68 -28.14
N PHE A 22 -4.52 -27.51 -27.59
CA PHE A 22 -3.29 -26.81 -27.88
C PHE A 22 -2.10 -27.48 -27.19
N SER A 23 -0.90 -27.46 -27.80
CA SER A 23 0.26 -28.11 -27.17
C SER A 23 0.61 -27.42 -25.85
N PHE A 24 0.55 -28.17 -24.75
CA PHE A 24 0.84 -27.68 -23.39
C PHE A 24 2.18 -26.93 -23.33
N LYS A 25 3.18 -27.43 -24.08
CA LYS A 25 4.52 -26.83 -24.18
C LYS A 25 4.51 -25.43 -24.80
N LEU A 26 3.69 -25.19 -25.82
CA LEU A 26 3.56 -23.87 -26.46
C LEU A 26 2.78 -22.90 -25.57
N SER A 27 1.69 -23.37 -24.94
CA SER A 27 0.95 -22.60 -23.94
C SER A 27 1.87 -22.13 -22.81
N MET A 28 2.62 -23.04 -22.18
CA MET A 28 3.51 -22.71 -21.06
C MET A 28 4.59 -21.68 -21.46
N LYS A 29 5.14 -21.79 -22.67
CA LYS A 29 6.11 -20.83 -23.21
C LYS A 29 5.51 -19.44 -23.42
N LEU A 30 4.27 -19.35 -23.90
CA LEU A 30 3.57 -18.08 -24.10
C LEU A 30 3.21 -17.43 -22.75
N THR A 31 2.72 -18.20 -21.78
CA THR A 31 2.42 -17.72 -20.43
C THR A 31 3.66 -17.20 -19.71
N MET A 32 4.81 -17.89 -19.82
CA MET A 32 6.08 -17.37 -19.26
C MET A 32 6.48 -16.05 -19.92
N LYS A 33 6.39 -15.95 -21.26
CA LYS A 33 6.69 -14.71 -21.98
C LYS A 33 5.76 -13.57 -21.58
N SER A 34 4.46 -13.83 -21.47
CA SER A 34 3.49 -12.80 -21.06
C SER A 34 3.68 -12.38 -19.61
N GLY A 35 4.03 -13.31 -18.71
CA GLY A 35 4.35 -13.02 -17.32
C GLY A 35 5.54 -12.07 -17.21
N ILE A 36 6.64 -12.37 -17.91
CA ILE A 36 7.84 -11.49 -17.94
C ILE A 36 7.49 -10.10 -18.48
N LEU A 37 6.75 -10.05 -19.60
CA LEU A 37 6.35 -8.78 -20.20
C LEU A 37 5.43 -7.97 -19.27
N SER A 38 4.51 -8.63 -18.57
CA SER A 38 3.63 -8.01 -17.59
C SER A 38 4.40 -7.45 -16.40
N CYS A 39 5.42 -8.16 -15.90
CA CYS A 39 6.29 -7.65 -14.83
C CYS A 39 7.06 -6.40 -15.28
N LEU A 40 7.58 -6.40 -16.52
CA LEU A 40 8.26 -5.23 -17.07
C LEU A 40 7.33 -4.03 -17.20
N PHE A 41 6.12 -4.22 -17.75
CA PHE A 41 5.13 -3.14 -17.84
C PHE A 41 4.70 -2.62 -16.47
N MET A 42 4.51 -3.52 -15.49
CA MET A 42 4.17 -3.11 -14.13
C MET A 42 5.29 -2.28 -13.50
N ALA A 43 6.55 -2.69 -13.63
CA ALA A 43 7.68 -1.92 -13.10
C ALA A 43 7.77 -0.53 -13.75
N LEU A 44 7.59 -0.45 -15.07
CA LEU A 44 7.59 0.82 -15.81
C LEU A 44 6.39 1.73 -15.47
N GLY A 45 5.26 1.16 -15.05
CA GLY A 45 4.08 1.92 -14.67
C GLY A 45 4.10 2.38 -13.21
N VAL A 46 4.56 1.53 -12.29
CA VAL A 46 4.54 1.80 -10.84
C VAL A 46 5.47 2.94 -10.47
N ILE A 47 6.69 2.98 -11.03
CA ILE A 47 7.68 4.02 -10.70
C ILE A 47 7.17 5.44 -11.01
N PRO A 48 6.75 5.78 -12.24
CA PRO A 48 6.28 7.14 -12.54
C PRO A 48 4.95 7.45 -11.83
N PHE A 49 4.10 6.45 -11.61
CA PHE A 49 2.84 6.64 -10.88
C PHE A 49 3.09 7.01 -9.42
N ASN A 50 3.98 6.29 -8.72
CA ASN A 50 4.35 6.61 -7.34
C ASN A 50 4.96 8.01 -7.25
N TYR A 51 5.90 8.34 -8.15
CA TYR A 51 6.49 9.69 -8.20
C TYR A 51 5.44 10.78 -8.39
N PHE A 52 4.46 10.57 -9.27
CA PHE A 52 3.38 11.53 -9.49
C PHE A 52 2.47 11.70 -8.26
N VAL A 53 2.16 10.61 -7.55
CA VAL A 53 1.36 10.65 -6.32
C VAL A 53 2.11 11.38 -5.21
N GLU A 54 3.39 11.03 -5.01
CA GLU A 54 4.28 11.65 -4.04
C GLU A 54 4.42 13.16 -4.29
N SER A 55 4.74 13.58 -5.52
CA SER A 55 4.85 15.00 -5.84
C SER A 55 3.55 15.76 -5.61
N THR A 56 2.39 15.14 -5.92
CA THR A 56 1.08 15.76 -5.70
C THR A 56 0.76 15.92 -4.21
N LEU A 57 1.22 15.00 -3.36
CA LEU A 57 1.04 15.06 -1.91
C LEU A 57 1.94 16.13 -1.30
N GLU A 58 3.20 16.19 -1.72
CA GLU A 58 4.15 17.25 -1.33
C GLU A 58 3.65 18.63 -1.73
N ASP A 59 3.14 18.80 -2.96
CA ASP A 59 2.55 20.06 -3.45
C ASP A 59 1.35 20.51 -2.61
N LYS A 60 0.64 19.57 -1.97
CA LYS A 60 -0.47 19.83 -1.06
C LYS A 60 -0.03 20.05 0.40
N GLY A 61 1.27 20.02 0.67
CA GLY A 61 1.85 20.21 2.00
C GLY A 61 1.82 18.97 2.90
N TYR A 62 1.63 17.76 2.32
CA TYR A 62 1.79 16.53 3.08
C TYR A 62 3.26 16.15 3.18
N VAL A 63 3.62 15.47 4.26
CA VAL A 63 4.97 15.00 4.56
C VAL A 63 4.94 13.49 4.77
N PHE A 64 5.90 12.81 4.17
CA PHE A 64 6.08 11.37 4.32
C PHE A 64 6.49 11.01 5.75
N CYS A 65 5.82 10.02 6.34
CA CYS A 65 6.13 9.52 7.68
C CYS A 65 6.68 8.09 7.64
N ASN A 66 8.01 7.97 7.74
CA ASN A 66 8.68 6.68 7.77
C ASN A 66 8.34 5.83 9.01
N TRP A 67 8.06 6.46 10.16
CA TRP A 67 7.79 5.73 11.41
C TRP A 67 6.47 4.96 11.40
N TYR A 68 5.50 5.44 10.63
CA TYR A 68 4.20 4.78 10.50
C TYR A 68 4.11 3.93 9.25
N THR A 69 4.95 4.19 8.24
CA THR A 69 5.03 3.33 7.06
C THR A 69 5.68 1.99 7.41
N ALA A 70 4.96 0.89 7.16
CA ALA A 70 5.47 -0.45 7.44
C ALA A 70 6.63 -0.80 6.48
N PRO A 71 7.62 -1.62 6.90
CA PRO A 71 8.83 -1.93 6.12
C PRO A 71 8.59 -2.91 4.94
N SER A 72 7.41 -2.89 4.34
CA SER A 72 7.01 -3.79 3.25
C SER A 72 6.89 -3.02 1.93
N VAL A 73 7.40 -3.61 0.85
CA VAL A 73 7.27 -3.08 -0.53
C VAL A 73 5.83 -3.04 -1.05
N ILE A 74 4.89 -3.62 -0.31
CA ILE A 74 3.45 -3.66 -0.63
C ILE A 74 2.66 -2.82 0.40
N ALA A 75 3.31 -2.34 1.47
CA ALA A 75 2.62 -1.49 2.43
C ALA A 75 2.34 -0.12 1.79
N PRO A 76 1.19 0.49 2.09
CA PRO A 76 0.93 1.85 1.69
C PRO A 76 1.86 2.80 2.46
N ASP A 77 2.39 3.79 1.75
CA ASP A 77 3.11 4.90 2.36
C ASP A 77 2.16 5.79 3.16
N VAL A 78 2.62 6.26 4.32
CA VAL A 78 1.84 7.12 5.21
C VAL A 78 2.27 8.55 5.03
N TRP A 79 1.31 9.39 4.67
CA TRP A 79 1.48 10.82 4.43
C TRP A 79 0.66 11.61 5.44
N LEU A 80 1.29 12.56 6.14
CA LEU A 80 0.68 13.37 7.19
C LEU A 80 0.67 14.84 6.78
N LYS A 81 -0.34 15.60 7.21
CA LYS A 81 -0.39 17.05 6.94
C LYS A 81 0.67 17.88 7.69
N ASN A 82 1.24 17.31 8.74
CA ASN A 82 2.21 17.96 9.60
C ASN A 82 3.26 16.91 10.02
N ASP A 83 4.54 17.28 9.90
CA ASP A 83 5.68 16.43 10.23
C ASP A 83 5.78 16.14 11.74
N GLU A 84 5.30 17.05 12.59
CA GLU A 84 5.23 16.88 14.05
C GLU A 84 4.38 15.66 14.46
N LEU A 85 3.42 15.25 13.61
CA LEU A 85 2.57 14.10 13.87
C LEU A 85 3.30 12.76 13.61
N CYS A 86 4.47 12.76 12.96
CA CYS A 86 5.27 11.57 12.69
C CYS A 86 6.16 11.20 13.88
N LEU A 87 5.55 10.64 14.93
CA LEU A 87 6.25 10.30 16.17
C LEU A 87 6.81 8.88 16.14
N GLN A 88 8.11 8.76 16.37
CA GLN A 88 8.79 7.46 16.47
C GLN A 88 8.13 6.53 17.52
N ASP A 89 7.62 7.09 18.62
CA ASP A 89 6.96 6.31 19.67
C ASP A 89 5.68 5.59 19.22
N GLY A 90 5.04 6.05 18.13
CA GLY A 90 3.88 5.38 17.54
C GLY A 90 4.25 4.20 16.62
N SER A 91 5.52 4.05 16.25
CA SER A 91 5.98 2.96 15.34
C SER A 91 5.78 1.55 15.89
N VAL A 92 5.58 1.40 17.19
CA VAL A 92 5.29 0.10 17.82
C VAL A 92 3.79 -0.25 17.83
N ILE A 93 2.92 0.73 17.54
CA ILE A 93 1.46 0.62 17.57
C ILE A 93 0.83 1.14 16.27
N ILE A 94 1.47 0.86 15.13
CA ILE A 94 1.10 1.42 13.81
C ILE A 94 -0.38 1.16 13.48
N SER A 95 -0.91 -0.03 13.81
CA SER A 95 -2.33 -0.33 13.57
C SER A 95 -3.25 0.61 14.32
N ASP A 96 -3.00 0.83 15.62
CA ASP A 96 -3.81 1.74 16.44
C ASP A 96 -3.68 3.20 15.97
N ILE A 97 -2.50 3.58 15.47
CA ILE A 97 -2.24 4.91 14.90
C ILE A 97 -3.07 5.13 13.64
N TYR A 98 -3.16 4.13 12.76
CA TYR A 98 -3.98 4.21 11.55
C TYR A 98 -5.46 4.38 11.89
N ASP A 99 -5.98 3.54 12.78
CA ASP A 99 -7.38 3.62 13.21
C ASP A 99 -7.68 4.98 13.87
N TRP A 100 -6.72 5.51 14.63
CA TRP A 100 -6.85 6.82 15.26
C TRP A 100 -6.90 7.97 14.25
N PHE A 101 -6.02 7.97 13.23
CA PHE A 101 -6.05 8.98 12.17
C PHE A 101 -7.31 8.86 11.30
N GLU A 102 -7.73 7.65 10.95
CA GLU A 102 -8.95 7.42 10.18
C GLU A 102 -10.18 7.97 10.91
N MET A 103 -10.30 7.68 12.21
CA MET A 103 -11.37 8.22 13.05
C MET A 103 -11.39 9.76 13.08
N HIS A 104 -10.21 10.41 13.08
CA HIS A 104 -10.11 11.88 13.04
C HIS A 104 -10.53 12.43 11.68
N ASN A 105 -10.13 11.77 10.60
CA ASN A 105 -10.52 12.13 9.23
C ASN A 105 -12.03 12.00 9.03
N GLU A 106 -12.65 10.89 9.47
CA GLU A 106 -14.10 10.68 9.40
C GLU A 106 -14.88 11.74 10.17
N LYS A 107 -14.35 12.20 11.31
CA LYS A 107 -14.96 13.26 12.13
C LYS A 107 -14.65 14.68 11.63
N GLY A 108 -13.75 14.83 10.66
CA GLY A 108 -13.27 16.13 10.19
C GLY A 108 -12.53 16.94 11.26
N ILE A 109 -11.95 16.26 12.27
CA ILE A 109 -11.22 16.90 13.37
C ILE A 109 -9.74 16.79 13.08
N GLU A 110 -9.04 17.92 13.02
CA GLU A 110 -7.60 17.92 12.80
C GLU A 110 -6.86 17.50 14.08
N PRO A 111 -6.05 16.42 14.02
CA PRO A 111 -5.33 15.93 15.19
C PRO A 111 -4.23 16.91 15.62
N THR A 112 -4.06 17.07 16.93
CA THR A 112 -2.97 17.87 17.50
C THR A 112 -1.83 16.97 18.01
N LEU A 113 -0.62 17.53 18.08
CA LEU A 113 0.55 16.84 18.63
C LEU A 113 0.31 16.29 20.04
N ASN A 114 -0.33 17.09 20.91
CA ASN A 114 -0.57 16.69 22.30
C ASN A 114 -1.58 15.55 22.40
N THR A 115 -2.66 15.60 21.61
CA THR A 115 -3.66 14.52 21.60
C THR A 115 -3.07 13.20 21.11
N LEU A 116 -2.19 13.26 20.12
CA LEU A 116 -1.50 12.09 19.60
C LEU A 116 -0.52 11.50 20.63
N LYS A 117 0.27 12.35 21.31
CA LYS A 117 1.19 11.91 22.37
C LYS A 117 0.45 11.19 23.51
N VAL A 118 -0.66 11.76 23.97
CA VAL A 118 -1.49 11.16 25.02
C VAL A 118 -2.06 9.82 24.57
N PHE A 119 -2.55 9.75 23.32
CA PHE A 119 -3.03 8.49 22.74
C PHE A 119 -1.94 7.42 22.72
N ILE A 120 -0.76 7.72 22.17
CA ILE A 120 0.36 6.78 22.10
C ILE A 120 0.75 6.26 23.48
N GLN A 121 0.87 7.15 24.47
CA GLN A 121 1.22 6.76 25.84
C GLN A 121 0.19 5.82 26.45
N LYS A 122 -1.10 6.12 26.28
CA LYS A 122 -2.18 5.30 26.81
C LYS A 122 -2.21 3.91 26.17
N THR A 123 -2.18 3.84 24.84
CA THR A 123 -2.24 2.58 24.10
C THR A 123 -1.04 1.68 24.42
N ARG A 124 0.16 2.26 24.52
CA ARG A 124 1.36 1.49 24.93
C ARG A 124 1.26 0.97 26.36
N ALA A 125 0.71 1.74 27.29
CA ALA A 125 0.49 1.30 28.67
C ALA A 125 -0.54 0.16 28.75
N GLU A 126 -1.56 0.17 27.89
CA GLU A 126 -2.56 -0.89 27.81
C GLU A 126 -1.98 -2.19 27.22
N GLN A 127 -1.14 -2.10 26.18
CA GLN A 127 -0.48 -3.27 25.58
C GLN A 127 0.62 -3.87 26.47
N SER A 128 1.18 -3.08 27.39
CA SER A 128 2.22 -3.53 28.32
C SER A 128 1.66 -4.22 29.58
N ARG A 129 0.34 -4.35 29.70
CA ARG A 129 -0.37 -4.90 30.86
C ARG A 129 -0.90 -6.30 30.58
#